data_AF-A0A7W0K9Z6-F1
#
_entry.id   AF-A0A7W0K9Z6-F1
#
_cell.length_a   1.000
_cell.length_b   1.000
_cell.length_c   1.000
_cell.angle_alpha   90.00
_cell.angle_beta   90.00
_cell.angle_gamma   90.00
#
_symmetry.space_group_name_H-M   'P 1'
#
loop_
_entity.id
_entity.type
_entity.pdbx_description
1 polymer ?
#
loop_
_entity_poly.entity_id
_entity_poly.type
_entity_poly.pdbx_seq_one_letter_code
_entity_poly.pdbx_strand_id
1 'polypeptide(L)'
;LHLHPVSSEATADDAQEVTERFGGRATLGMVSAFATDHDGELLLLNYGGGTVVRAVPDHAVVPLAPSLSGTSMPQTPPPGSGEPAAAVALVWLSRAEGIAAVSYAVERVRDGAVIERQVVAGPTLTLSSSSGDCFRVRGRSSDGLSGPPSNTLCPSHE
;
A
#
# COMPACT_ATOMS: atom_id res chain seq x y z
N LEU A 1 -19.60 -3.12 -13.10
CA LEU A 1 -18.68 -2.52 -14.10
C LEU A 1 -18.77 -3.35 -15.37
N HIS A 2 -19.37 -2.79 -16.41
CA HIS A 2 -19.53 -3.38 -17.73
C HIS A 2 -18.65 -2.62 -18.70
N LEU A 3 -17.78 -3.34 -19.42
CA LEU A 3 -16.97 -2.75 -20.47
C LEU A 3 -17.71 -2.94 -21.79
N HIS A 4 -18.05 -1.83 -22.43
CA HIS A 4 -18.71 -1.88 -23.73
C HIS A 4 -17.70 -2.38 -24.77
N PRO A 5 -17.96 -3.52 -25.42
CA PRO A 5 -16.93 -4.29 -26.13
C PRO A 5 -16.40 -3.60 -27.40
N VAL A 6 -17.06 -2.54 -27.85
CA VAL A 6 -16.71 -1.82 -29.10
C VAL A 6 -16.23 -0.40 -28.83
N SER A 7 -16.75 0.28 -27.80
CA SER A 7 -16.38 1.67 -27.52
C SER A 7 -15.30 1.80 -26.45
N SER A 8 -14.92 0.70 -25.78
CA SER A 8 -14.04 0.72 -24.59
C SER A 8 -14.58 1.61 -23.45
N GLU A 9 -15.86 1.97 -23.50
CA GLU A 9 -16.52 2.72 -22.44
C GLU A 9 -16.88 1.78 -21.30
N ALA A 10 -16.54 2.17 -20.08
CA ALA A 10 -16.93 1.45 -18.89
C ALA A 10 -18.20 2.07 -18.31
N THR A 11 -19.25 1.27 -18.15
CA THR A 11 -20.46 1.66 -17.41
C THR A 11 -20.53 0.88 -16.10
N ALA A 12 -21.21 1.41 -15.10
CA ALA A 12 -21.50 0.70 -13.86
C ALA A 12 -23.00 0.81 -13.59
N ASP A 13 -23.64 -0.29 -13.19
CA ASP A 13 -25.08 -0.32 -12.90
C ASP A 13 -25.44 0.59 -11.71
N ASP A 14 -24.45 0.88 -10.88
CA ASP A 14 -24.50 1.69 -9.66
C ASP A 14 -23.54 2.88 -9.72
N ALA A 15 -23.44 3.53 -10.89
CA ALA A 15 -22.61 4.73 -11.04
C ALA A 15 -23.05 5.84 -10.06
N GLN A 16 -22.29 6.01 -8.98
CA GLN A 16 -22.46 7.13 -8.06
C GLN A 16 -21.54 8.28 -8.48
N GLU A 17 -22.14 9.43 -8.82
CA GLU A 17 -21.38 10.66 -9.06
C GLU A 17 -20.98 11.27 -7.72
N VAL A 18 -19.71 11.11 -7.36
CA VAL A 18 -19.18 11.59 -6.09
C VAL A 18 -18.34 12.85 -6.25
N THR A 19 -18.38 13.49 -7.43
CA THR A 19 -17.52 14.64 -7.74
C THR A 19 -17.84 15.85 -6.89
N GLU A 20 -19.10 16.01 -6.45
CA GLU A 20 -19.55 17.19 -5.72
C GLU A 20 -18.81 17.38 -4.38
N ARG A 21 -18.58 16.29 -3.63
CA ARG A 21 -17.80 16.33 -2.38
C ARG A 21 -16.32 16.71 -2.58
N PHE A 22 -15.86 16.71 -3.83
CA PHE A 22 -14.50 17.07 -4.24
C PHE A 22 -14.46 18.36 -5.09
N GLY A 23 -15.47 19.22 -4.98
CA GLY A 23 -15.53 20.49 -5.71
C GLY A 23 -16.17 20.41 -7.11
N GLY A 24 -16.86 19.31 -7.42
CA GLY A 24 -17.63 19.10 -8.65
C GLY A 24 -16.79 18.71 -9.87
N ARG A 25 -17.49 18.35 -10.96
CA ARG A 25 -16.89 18.00 -12.26
C ARG A 25 -15.98 19.08 -12.83
N ALA A 26 -16.24 20.36 -12.54
CA ALA A 26 -15.39 21.47 -12.97
C ALA A 26 -13.99 21.43 -12.34
N THR A 27 -13.87 20.89 -11.13
CA THR A 27 -12.60 20.76 -10.39
C THR A 27 -11.84 19.50 -10.78
N LEU A 28 -12.54 18.36 -10.88
CA LEU A 28 -11.93 17.05 -11.20
C LEU A 28 -11.71 16.81 -12.69
N GLY A 29 -12.50 17.45 -13.56
CA GLY A 29 -12.43 17.32 -15.02
C GLY A 29 -12.46 15.86 -15.52
N MET A 30 -11.77 15.61 -16.62
CA MET A 30 -11.51 14.26 -17.13
C MET A 30 -10.25 13.73 -16.47
N VAL A 31 -10.40 12.89 -15.44
CA VAL A 31 -9.25 12.26 -14.76
C VAL A 31 -8.48 11.43 -15.79
N SER A 32 -7.24 11.84 -16.03
CA SER A 32 -6.42 11.30 -17.12
C SER A 32 -5.41 10.28 -16.60
N ALA A 33 -5.03 10.40 -15.32
CA ALA A 33 -4.18 9.46 -14.61
C ALA A 33 -4.43 9.59 -13.09
N PHE A 34 -4.17 8.51 -12.37
CA PHE A 34 -4.16 8.50 -10.91
C PHE A 34 -2.95 7.70 -10.41
N ALA A 35 -2.33 8.16 -9.33
CA ALA A 35 -1.24 7.47 -8.66
C ALA A 35 -1.31 7.69 -7.16
N THR A 36 -0.76 6.77 -6.38
CA THR A 36 -0.67 6.91 -4.92
C THR A 36 0.77 7.22 -4.53
N ASP A 37 0.98 8.21 -3.65
CA ASP A 37 2.31 8.52 -3.12
C ASP A 37 2.68 7.62 -1.91
N HIS A 38 3.82 7.90 -1.26
CA HIS A 38 4.27 7.10 -0.12
C HIS A 38 3.35 7.21 1.10
N ASP A 39 2.62 8.32 1.26
CA ASP A 39 1.69 8.57 2.36
C ASP A 39 0.27 8.13 2.00
N GLY A 40 0.11 7.35 0.91
CA GLY A 40 -1.19 6.84 0.49
C GLY A 40 -2.09 7.90 -0.14
N GLU A 41 -1.53 9.07 -0.47
CA GLU A 41 -2.25 10.16 -1.07
C GLU A 41 -2.49 9.87 -2.53
N LEU A 42 -3.74 9.96 -2.96
CA LEU A 42 -4.11 9.77 -4.36
C LEU A 42 -3.96 11.10 -5.10
N LEU A 43 -3.01 11.14 -6.03
CA LEU A 43 -2.83 12.23 -6.98
C LEU A 43 -3.65 11.92 -8.23
N LEU A 44 -4.60 12.80 -8.54
CA LEU A 44 -5.46 12.77 -9.72
C LEU A 44 -5.02 13.87 -10.66
N LEU A 45 -4.56 13.51 -11.86
CA LEU A 45 -4.20 14.48 -12.89
C LEU A 45 -5.43 14.76 -13.75
N ASN A 46 -5.86 16.02 -13.75
CA ASN A 46 -6.91 16.53 -14.62
C ASN A 46 -6.26 17.28 -15.79
N TYR A 47 -6.08 16.59 -16.92
CA TYR A 47 -5.48 17.18 -18.12
C TYR A 47 -6.33 18.32 -18.69
N GLY A 48 -7.67 18.18 -18.66
CA GLY A 48 -8.59 19.19 -19.20
C GLY A 48 -8.57 20.52 -18.45
N GLY A 49 -8.24 20.50 -17.15
CA GLY A 49 -8.10 21.70 -16.32
C GLY A 49 -6.66 22.13 -16.05
N GLY A 50 -5.66 21.30 -16.40
CA GLY A 50 -4.26 21.53 -16.01
C GLY A 50 -4.03 21.48 -14.50
N THR A 51 -4.91 20.79 -13.75
CA THR A 51 -4.86 20.73 -12.29
C THR A 51 -4.42 19.35 -11.79
N VAL A 52 -3.76 19.33 -10.64
CA VAL A 52 -3.48 18.12 -9.88
C VAL A 52 -4.34 18.18 -8.62
N VAL A 53 -5.24 17.21 -8.47
CA VAL A 53 -6.06 17.05 -7.27
C VAL A 53 -5.40 16.02 -6.37
N ARG A 54 -5.13 16.42 -5.13
CA ARG A 54 -4.49 15.59 -4.11
C ARG A 54 -5.54 15.17 -3.09
N ALA A 55 -5.89 13.89 -3.06
CA ALA A 55 -6.74 13.31 -2.03
C ALA A 55 -5.85 12.67 -0.95
N VAL A 56 -5.81 13.32 0.21
CA VAL A 56 -4.98 12.92 1.35
C VAL A 56 -5.82 12.07 2.30
N PRO A 57 -5.31 10.93 2.83
CA PRO A 57 -5.98 10.23 3.92
C PRO A 57 -6.18 11.16 5.11
N ASP A 58 -7.32 11.07 5.78
CA ASP A 58 -7.51 11.84 7.01
C ASP A 58 -6.66 11.23 8.15
N HIS A 59 -5.47 11.80 8.35
CA HIS A 59 -4.53 11.37 9.39
C HIS A 59 -5.03 11.65 10.82
N ALA A 60 -6.18 12.32 10.98
CA ALA A 60 -6.87 12.41 12.26
C ALA A 60 -7.61 11.12 12.64
N VAL A 61 -7.80 10.18 11.70
CA VAL A 61 -8.52 8.91 11.97
C VAL A 61 -7.73 7.65 11.60
N VAL A 62 -6.61 7.78 10.87
CA VAL A 62 -5.70 6.67 10.56
C VAL A 62 -4.26 6.94 10.99
N PRO A 63 -3.47 5.90 11.31
CA PRO A 63 -2.04 6.07 11.59
C PRO A 63 -1.28 6.51 10.34
N LEU A 64 -0.19 7.24 10.53
CA LEU A 64 0.74 7.58 9.45
C LEU A 64 1.53 6.35 8.97
N ALA A 65 2.13 6.47 7.78
CA ALA A 65 3.00 5.43 7.22
C ALA A 65 4.20 5.17 8.16
N PRO A 66 4.43 3.91 8.58
CA PRO A 66 5.66 3.56 9.30
C PRO A 66 6.88 3.67 8.40
N SER A 67 8.05 3.91 8.97
CA SER A 67 9.33 3.75 8.26
C SER A 67 9.80 2.30 8.40
N LEU A 68 9.97 1.59 7.27
CA LEU A 68 10.34 0.18 7.25
C LEU A 68 11.81 -0.02 6.87
N SER A 69 12.49 -0.85 7.64
CA SER A 69 13.83 -1.36 7.36
C SER A 69 13.84 -2.88 7.49
N GLY A 70 14.79 -3.54 6.84
CA GLY A 70 14.90 -4.99 6.88
C GLY A 70 16.29 -5.48 6.54
N THR A 71 16.62 -6.65 7.10
CA THR A 71 17.91 -7.31 6.90
C THR A 71 17.68 -8.73 6.39
N SER A 72 18.26 -9.05 5.24
CA SER A 72 18.30 -10.42 4.72
C SER A 72 19.16 -11.29 5.62
N MET A 73 18.66 -12.47 5.97
CA MET A 73 19.37 -13.46 6.76
C MET A 73 19.52 -14.73 5.93
N PRO A 74 20.75 -15.25 5.75
CA PRO A 74 20.92 -16.58 5.18
C PRO A 74 20.35 -17.60 6.16
N GLN A 75 19.39 -18.43 5.73
CA GLN A 75 19.09 -19.64 6.46
C GLN A 75 19.84 -20.79 5.83
N THR A 76 20.48 -21.62 6.68
CA THR A 76 21.01 -22.90 6.23
C THR A 76 19.83 -23.81 5.90
N PRO A 77 19.62 -24.21 4.63
CA PRO A 77 18.53 -25.12 4.30
C PRO A 77 18.75 -26.45 5.04
N PRO A 78 17.68 -27.10 5.56
CA PRO A 78 17.81 -28.45 6.09
C PRO A 78 18.37 -29.40 5.00
N PRO A 79 19.23 -30.37 5.37
CA PRO A 79 19.86 -31.26 4.41
C PRO A 79 18.80 -31.98 3.57
N GLY A 80 18.89 -31.83 2.25
CA GLY A 80 17.94 -32.41 1.28
C GLY A 80 16.86 -31.46 0.74
N SER A 81 16.76 -30.22 1.25
CA SER A 81 15.94 -29.18 0.61
C SER A 81 16.77 -28.44 -0.44
N GLY A 82 16.32 -28.48 -1.69
CA GLY A 82 17.08 -28.02 -2.87
C GLY A 82 17.09 -26.51 -3.09
N GLU A 83 16.59 -25.71 -2.16
CA GLU A 83 16.50 -24.25 -2.31
C GLU A 83 16.95 -23.57 -1.01
N PRO A 84 17.85 -22.56 -1.07
CA PRO A 84 18.21 -21.79 0.12
C PRO A 84 16.98 -21.04 0.62
N ALA A 85 16.53 -21.34 1.84
CA ALA A 85 15.51 -20.54 2.48
C ALA A 85 16.13 -19.19 2.85
N ALA A 86 15.72 -18.10 2.20
CA ALA A 86 16.06 -16.77 2.67
C ALA A 86 15.03 -16.34 3.73
N ALA A 87 15.49 -15.71 4.79
CA ALA A 87 14.60 -15.00 5.70
C ALA A 87 14.91 -13.51 5.68
N VAL A 88 13.91 -12.70 6.01
CA VAL A 88 14.07 -11.27 6.23
C VAL A 88 13.61 -10.94 7.63
N ALA A 89 14.45 -10.25 8.38
CA ALA A 89 14.06 -9.61 9.64
C ALA A 89 13.60 -8.19 9.32
N LEU A 90 12.33 -7.91 9.55
CA LEU A 90 11.71 -6.59 9.35
C LEU A 90 11.62 -5.85 10.68
N VAL A 91 11.93 -4.55 10.65
CA VAL A 91 11.80 -3.62 11.77
C VAL A 91 11.19 -2.33 11.24
N TRP A 92 10.18 -1.79 11.93
CA TRP A 92 9.59 -0.52 11.56
C TRP A 92 9.40 0.43 12.74
N LEU A 93 9.39 1.71 12.42
CA LEU A 93 9.17 2.80 13.37
C LEU A 93 7.86 3.51 13.03
N SER A 94 6.97 3.57 14.01
CA SER A 94 5.75 4.35 13.92
C SER A 94 6.03 5.82 14.16
N ARG A 95 5.30 6.68 13.45
CA ARG A 95 5.31 8.12 13.73
C ARG A 95 4.45 8.40 14.95
N ALA A 96 4.91 9.32 15.79
CA ALA A 96 4.18 9.77 16.98
C ALA A 96 3.05 10.74 16.65
N GLU A 97 3.05 11.28 15.43
CA GLU A 97 2.04 12.20 14.91
C GLU A 97 0.85 11.41 14.36
N GLY A 98 -0.36 11.97 14.49
CA GLY A 98 -1.60 11.34 14.04
C GLY A 98 -2.14 10.29 15.02
N ILE A 99 -2.98 9.38 14.52
CA ILE A 99 -3.55 8.29 15.32
C ILE A 99 -2.51 7.22 15.61
N ALA A 100 -2.42 6.81 16.87
CA ALA A 100 -1.52 5.73 17.28
C ALA A 100 -1.92 4.39 16.64
N ALA A 101 -0.95 3.69 16.08
CA ALA A 101 -1.15 2.32 15.62
C ALA A 101 -1.18 1.35 16.82
N VAL A 102 -2.23 0.53 16.92
CA VAL A 102 -2.35 -0.54 17.92
C VAL A 102 -1.93 -1.91 17.38
N SER A 103 -1.84 -2.04 16.06
CA SER A 103 -1.33 -3.22 15.36
C SER A 103 -0.81 -2.83 13.97
N TYR A 104 -0.15 -3.76 13.29
CA TYR A 104 0.45 -3.56 11.99
C TYR A 104 0.04 -4.66 11.02
N ALA A 105 -0.30 -4.29 9.80
CA ALA A 105 -0.44 -5.23 8.68
C ALA A 105 0.87 -5.27 7.90
N VAL A 106 1.58 -6.38 7.98
CA VAL A 106 2.74 -6.68 7.14
C VAL A 106 2.24 -7.32 5.86
N GLU A 107 2.54 -6.72 4.73
CA GLU A 107 2.09 -7.13 3.40
C GLU A 107 3.28 -7.65 2.59
N ARG A 108 3.18 -8.89 2.11
CA ARG A 108 4.07 -9.44 1.08
C ARG A 108 3.54 -9.03 -0.29
N VAL A 109 4.39 -8.42 -1.10
CA VAL A 109 4.09 -7.89 -2.42
C VAL A 109 4.94 -8.61 -3.45
N ARG A 110 4.32 -9.05 -4.54
CA ARG A 110 5.00 -9.63 -5.71
C ARG A 110 4.33 -9.11 -6.98
N ASP A 111 5.12 -8.68 -7.95
CA ASP A 111 4.62 -8.07 -9.20
C ASP A 111 3.61 -6.93 -8.98
N GLY A 112 3.83 -6.16 -7.91
CA GLY A 112 2.94 -5.05 -7.50
C GLY A 112 1.66 -5.46 -6.78
N ALA A 113 1.34 -6.75 -6.69
CA ALA A 113 0.16 -7.27 -6.00
C ALA A 113 0.49 -7.72 -4.57
N VAL A 114 -0.42 -7.45 -3.62
CA VAL A 114 -0.34 -8.04 -2.27
C VAL A 114 -0.75 -9.50 -2.36
N ILE A 115 0.19 -10.40 -2.08
CA ILE A 115 -0.04 -11.84 -2.13
C ILE A 115 -0.27 -12.46 -0.74
N GLU A 116 0.21 -11.79 0.32
CA GLU A 116 0.03 -12.23 1.69
C GLU A 116 -0.10 -11.02 2.61
N ARG A 117 -0.92 -11.14 3.66
CA ARG A 117 -1.05 -10.14 4.71
C ARG A 117 -1.09 -10.81 6.08
N GLN A 118 -0.17 -10.40 6.95
CA GLN A 118 -0.13 -10.83 8.34
C GLN A 118 -0.33 -9.64 9.27
N VAL A 119 -1.18 -9.80 10.30
CA VAL A 119 -1.38 -8.76 11.33
C VAL A 119 -0.55 -9.11 12.57
N VAL A 120 0.22 -8.15 13.05
CA VAL A 120 1.09 -8.31 14.23
C VAL A 120 0.96 -7.12 15.18
N ALA A 121 1.20 -7.34 16.47
CA ALA A 121 1.12 -6.28 17.48
C ALA A 121 2.44 -5.49 17.60
N GLY A 122 3.58 -6.14 17.43
CA GLY A 122 4.90 -5.55 17.65
C GLY A 122 5.48 -4.86 16.41
N PRO A 123 6.56 -4.08 16.58
CA PRO A 123 7.22 -3.34 15.50
C PRO A 123 8.25 -4.17 14.71
N THR A 124 8.28 -5.48 14.89
CA THR A 124 9.25 -6.39 14.26
C THR A 124 8.58 -7.68 13.83
N LEU A 125 9.10 -8.28 12.76
CA LEU A 125 8.66 -9.59 12.28
C LEU A 125 9.75 -10.25 11.42
N THR A 126 9.96 -11.55 11.61
CA THR A 126 10.82 -12.35 10.73
C THR A 126 9.95 -13.23 9.85
N LEU A 127 10.19 -13.20 8.54
CA LEU A 127 9.44 -13.98 7.55
C LEU A 127 10.39 -14.71 6.60
N SER A 128 9.89 -15.80 6.00
CA SER A 128 10.52 -16.38 4.81
C SER A 128 10.40 -15.41 3.63
N SER A 129 11.44 -15.33 2.81
CA SER A 129 11.51 -14.50 1.62
C SER A 129 11.90 -15.35 0.42
N SER A 130 11.22 -15.16 -0.70
CA SER A 130 11.58 -15.74 -1.99
C SER A 130 12.05 -14.66 -2.95
N SER A 131 12.69 -15.05 -4.05
CA SER A 131 13.07 -14.10 -5.10
C SER A 131 11.84 -13.36 -5.63
N GLY A 132 11.94 -12.04 -5.77
CA GLY A 132 10.83 -11.16 -6.18
C GLY A 132 9.85 -10.79 -5.07
N ASP A 133 10.02 -11.27 -3.84
CA ASP A 133 9.23 -10.80 -2.72
C ASP A 133 9.68 -9.42 -2.26
N CYS A 134 8.70 -8.54 -2.07
CA CYS A 134 8.88 -7.27 -1.40
C CYS A 134 7.92 -7.18 -0.20
N PHE A 135 8.26 -6.33 0.76
CA PHE A 135 7.50 -6.18 2.00
C PHE A 135 7.18 -4.71 2.24
N ARG A 136 5.99 -4.46 2.78
CA ARG A 136 5.57 -3.14 3.27
C ARG A 136 4.70 -3.31 4.51
N VAL A 137 4.61 -2.27 5.33
CA VAL A 137 3.88 -2.32 6.60
C VAL A 137 2.89 -1.16 6.68
N ARG A 138 1.69 -1.41 7.19
CA ARG A 138 0.67 -0.39 7.50
C ARG A 138 0.37 -0.39 8.98
N GLY A 139 0.32 0.79 9.61
CA GLY A 139 -0.26 0.93 10.95
C GLY A 139 -1.79 0.75 10.90
N ARG A 140 -2.37 0.20 11.98
CA ARG A 140 -3.82 0.10 12.16
C ARG A 140 -4.26 0.78 13.44
N SER A 141 -5.29 1.61 13.37
CA SER A 141 -5.89 2.25 14.55
C SER A 141 -6.69 1.25 15.39
N SER A 142 -7.13 1.66 16.58
CA SER A 142 -8.04 0.90 17.44
C SER A 142 -9.36 0.54 16.75
N ASP A 143 -9.81 1.40 15.84
CA ASP A 143 -11.06 1.23 15.09
C ASP A 143 -10.87 0.32 13.86
N GLY A 144 -9.68 -0.27 13.71
CA GLY A 144 -9.36 -1.23 12.66
C GLY A 144 -9.03 -0.61 11.30
N LEU A 145 -9.04 0.72 11.20
CA LEU A 145 -8.66 1.45 9.99
C LEU A 145 -7.16 1.34 9.73
N SER A 146 -6.78 1.18 8.45
CA SER A 146 -5.39 1.08 8.04
C SER A 146 -4.89 2.39 7.48
N GLY A 147 -3.70 2.79 7.94
CA GLY A 147 -2.95 3.87 7.35
C GLY A 147 -2.36 3.53 5.98
N PRO A 148 -1.67 4.51 5.37
CA PRO A 148 -0.83 4.27 4.21
C PRO A 148 0.29 3.25 4.48
N PRO A 149 0.80 2.60 3.41
CA PRO A 149 1.92 1.68 3.54
C PRO A 149 3.22 2.43 3.76
N SER A 150 4.17 1.78 4.43
CA SER A 150 5.56 2.19 4.46
C SER A 150 6.17 2.21 3.05
N ASN A 151 7.43 2.65 2.97
CA ASN A 151 8.30 2.28 1.86
C ASN A 151 8.29 0.76 1.62
N THR A 152 8.45 0.36 0.37
CA THR A 152 8.55 -1.05 -0.03
C THR A 152 9.99 -1.50 0.06
N LEU A 153 10.23 -2.62 0.75
CA LEU A 153 11.54 -3.24 0.90
C LEU A 153 11.57 -4.54 0.11
N CYS A 154 12.41 -4.60 -0.93
CA CYS A 154 12.65 -5.80 -1.72
C CYS A 154 14.03 -6.34 -1.34
N PRO A 155 14.14 -7.40 -0.52
CA PRO A 155 15.42 -7.97 -0.15
C PRO A 155 16.15 -8.46 -1.40
N SER A 156 17.38 -8.00 -1.61
CA SER A 156 18.25 -8.55 -2.64
C SER A 156 18.59 -10.00 -2.27
N HIS A 157 18.35 -10.91 -3.21
CA HIS A 157 18.89 -12.26 -3.20
C HIS A 157 20.22 -12.19 -3.94
N GLU A 158 21.32 -12.11 -3.21
CA GLU A 158 22.68 -12.29 -3.76
C GLU A 158 23.07 -13.78 -3.75
#